data_AF-A0A2V8T6J1-F1
#
_entry.id   AF-A0A2V8T6J1-F1
#
_cell.length_a   1.000
_cell.length_b   1.000
_cell.length_c   1.000
_cell.angle_alpha   90.00
_cell.angle_beta   90.00
_cell.angle_gamma   90.00
#
_symmetry.space_group_name_H-M   'P 1'
#
loop_
_entity.id
_entity.type
_entity.pdbx_description
1 polymer ?
#
loop_
_entity_poly.entity_id
_entity_poly.type
_entity_poly.pdbx_seq_one_letter_code
_entity_poly.pdbx_strand_id
1 'polypeptide(L)'
;MIPALRQRFNANFTPGKYQQLLKAMEERCGAPVKFRVCETPVFLPQVLLDRMCEYGKDLIQQLNSIEYRKASSDAIPEQFKVPREPPRPTFIQVDFGLVRDKSGNLQPKLVELQGFPSLYAYQAMLSQTYAEIFGLDPSLHYLLGGLDWESY
;
A
#
# COMPACT_ATOMS: atom_id res chain seq x y z
N MET A 1 12.61 8.20 1.06
CA MET A 1 12.89 7.41 2.26
C MET A 1 13.50 8.31 3.31
N ILE A 2 13.09 8.23 4.58
CA ILE A 2 13.63 9.04 5.68
C ILE A 2 14.98 8.43 6.14
N PRO A 3 16.14 9.07 5.85
CA PRO A 3 17.44 8.43 6.05
C PRO A 3 17.77 8.10 7.51
N ALA A 4 17.42 9.00 8.44
CA ALA A 4 17.68 8.81 9.87
C ALA A 4 16.95 7.58 10.44
N LEU A 5 15.69 7.37 10.04
CA LEU A 5 14.92 6.19 10.46
C LEU A 5 15.49 4.90 9.87
N ARG A 6 15.91 4.92 8.60
CA ARG A 6 16.61 3.79 7.98
C ARG A 6 17.92 3.45 8.71
N GLN A 7 18.74 4.45 9.03
CA GLN A 7 19.99 4.25 9.77
C GLN A 7 19.73 3.68 11.16
N ARG A 8 18.77 4.25 11.91
CA ARG A 8 18.36 3.75 13.22
C ARG A 8 17.85 2.31 13.16
N PHE A 9 17.04 1.98 12.16
CA PHE A 9 16.57 0.60 11.95
C PHE A 9 17.75 -0.34 11.72
N ASN A 10 18.63 -0.01 10.77
CA ASN A 10 19.76 -0.85 10.40
C ASN A 10 20.72 -1.11 11.58
N ALA A 11 20.96 -0.09 12.42
CA ALA A 11 21.80 -0.23 13.61
C ALA A 11 21.20 -1.18 14.67
N ASN A 12 19.89 -1.38 14.67
CA ASN A 12 19.16 -2.22 15.62
C ASN A 12 18.66 -3.55 15.02
N PHE A 13 18.94 -3.77 13.74
CA PHE A 13 18.57 -4.97 13.02
C PHE A 13 19.44 -6.14 13.50
N THR A 14 18.80 -7.30 13.69
CA THR A 14 19.50 -8.56 13.89
C THR A 14 18.79 -9.67 13.09
N PRO A 15 19.53 -10.69 12.62
CA PRO A 15 18.90 -11.86 12.00
C PRO A 15 17.86 -12.52 12.92
N GLY A 16 18.07 -12.50 14.24
CA GLY A 16 17.11 -13.03 15.22
C GLY A 16 15.78 -12.29 15.22
N LYS A 17 15.78 -10.95 15.17
CA LYS A 17 14.55 -10.16 15.04
C LYS A 17 13.84 -10.42 13.71
N TYR A 18 14.59 -10.61 12.63
CA TYR A 18 13.98 -10.99 11.35
C TYR A 18 13.31 -12.37 11.40
N GLN A 19 13.93 -13.37 12.04
CA GLN A 19 13.28 -14.67 12.23
C GLN A 19 12.03 -14.58 13.11
N GLN A 20 12.05 -13.70 14.13
CA GLN A 20 10.84 -13.41 14.92
C GLN A 20 9.74 -12.78 14.06
N LEU A 21 10.08 -11.87 13.15
CA LEU A 21 9.13 -11.29 12.19
C LEU A 21 8.46 -12.35 11.32
N LEU A 22 9.26 -13.23 10.71
CA LEU A 22 8.73 -14.30 9.86
C LEU A 22 7.77 -15.20 10.64
N LYS A 23 8.19 -15.66 11.83
CA LYS A 23 7.36 -16.51 12.70
C LYS A 23 6.06 -15.81 13.11
N ALA A 24 6.12 -14.56 13.55
CA ALA A 24 4.95 -13.80 13.94
C ALA A 24 3.97 -13.62 12.77
N MET A 25 4.48 -13.38 11.55
CA MET A 25 3.64 -13.28 10.37
C MET A 25 2.95 -14.60 10.03
N GLU A 26 3.64 -15.74 10.13
CA GLU A 26 3.01 -17.06 9.92
C GLU A 26 1.91 -17.34 10.94
N GLU A 27 2.18 -17.04 12.22
CA GLU A 27 1.21 -17.21 13.32
C GLU A 27 -0.03 -16.32 13.11
N ARG A 28 0.16 -15.03 12.81
CA ARG A 28 -0.96 -14.10 12.59
C ARG A 28 -1.73 -14.36 11.29
N CYS A 29 -1.08 -14.85 10.25
CA CYS A 29 -1.74 -15.25 9.00
C CYS A 29 -2.46 -16.61 9.13
N GLY A 30 -2.16 -17.39 10.17
CA GLY A 30 -2.67 -18.75 10.34
C GLY A 30 -2.14 -19.75 9.31
N ALA A 31 -1.14 -19.37 8.53
CA ALA A 31 -0.54 -20.18 7.46
C ALA A 31 0.86 -19.67 7.10
N PRO A 32 1.73 -20.54 6.52
CA PRO A 32 3.04 -20.12 6.04
C PRO A 32 2.96 -19.00 5.01
N VAL A 33 3.74 -17.92 5.21
CA VAL A 33 3.86 -16.84 4.23
C VAL A 33 4.80 -17.28 3.11
N LYS A 34 4.24 -17.65 1.96
CA LYS A 34 5.00 -18.25 0.84
C LYS A 34 5.80 -17.27 -0.02
N PHE A 35 5.76 -15.98 0.30
CA PHE A 35 6.52 -14.95 -0.40
C PHE A 35 7.52 -14.29 0.54
N ARG A 36 8.51 -13.62 -0.05
CA ARG A 36 9.59 -12.99 0.71
C ARG A 36 9.06 -11.76 1.45
N VAL A 37 9.28 -11.73 2.76
CA VAL A 37 9.06 -10.56 3.60
C VAL A 37 10.35 -9.75 3.59
N CYS A 38 10.27 -8.44 3.38
CA CYS A 38 11.46 -7.59 3.45
C CYS A 38 12.04 -7.59 4.88
N GLU A 39 13.35 -7.52 5.01
CA GLU A 39 14.00 -7.43 6.32
C GLU A 39 13.76 -6.09 7.01
N THR A 40 13.24 -5.10 6.28
CA THR A 40 13.07 -3.74 6.76
C THR A 40 11.83 -3.07 6.15
N PRO A 41 11.06 -2.29 6.93
CA PRO A 41 9.99 -1.48 6.39
C PRO A 41 10.53 -0.33 5.54
N VAL A 42 9.66 0.34 4.79
CA VAL A 42 10.02 1.57 4.06
C VAL A 42 9.54 2.79 4.84
N PHE A 43 10.46 3.68 5.20
CA PHE A 43 10.13 4.93 5.90
C PHE A 43 9.91 6.04 4.89
N LEU A 44 8.68 6.51 4.70
CA LEU A 44 8.33 7.53 3.70
C LEU A 44 7.97 8.86 4.38
N PRO A 45 8.38 10.02 3.83
CA PRO A 45 7.93 11.32 4.31
C PRO A 45 6.41 11.49 4.11
N GLN A 46 5.72 12.08 5.08
CA GLN A 46 4.28 12.32 5.01
C GLN A 46 3.87 13.08 3.74
N VAL A 47 4.62 14.13 3.37
CA VAL A 47 4.37 14.92 2.15
C VAL A 47 4.35 14.10 0.86
N LEU A 48 5.10 12.99 0.79
CA LEU A 48 5.07 12.10 -0.37
C LEU A 48 3.80 11.24 -0.37
N LEU A 49 3.42 10.73 0.81
CA LEU A 49 2.21 9.93 1.00
C LEU A 49 0.95 10.76 0.70
N ASP A 50 0.89 12.00 1.19
CA ASP A 50 -0.22 12.92 0.94
C ASP A 50 -0.39 13.17 -0.56
N ARG A 51 0.71 13.45 -1.28
CA ARG A 51 0.69 13.62 -2.74
C ARG A 51 0.21 12.37 -3.47
N MET A 52 0.64 11.18 -3.02
CA MET A 52 0.17 9.91 -3.59
C MET A 52 -1.33 9.73 -3.37
N CYS A 53 -1.84 10.08 -2.18
CA CYS A 53 -3.27 10.06 -1.89
C CYS A 53 -4.07 11.05 -2.74
N GLU A 54 -3.57 12.28 -2.93
CA GLU A 54 -4.18 13.28 -3.80
C GLU A 54 -4.25 12.78 -5.24
N TYR A 55 -3.12 12.33 -5.80
CA TYR A 55 -3.09 11.78 -7.17
C TYR A 55 -3.99 10.57 -7.33
N GLY A 56 -4.06 9.70 -6.31
CA GLY A 56 -4.97 8.56 -6.30
C GLY A 56 -6.43 9.00 -6.38
N LYS A 57 -6.83 9.99 -5.59
CA LYS A 57 -8.20 10.56 -5.63
C LYS A 57 -8.52 11.16 -7.00
N ASP A 58 -7.59 11.94 -7.56
CA ASP A 58 -7.75 12.57 -8.88
C ASP A 58 -7.90 11.54 -10.00
N LEU A 59 -7.13 10.45 -9.95
CA LEU A 59 -7.23 9.35 -10.91
C LEU A 59 -8.56 8.61 -10.77
N ILE A 60 -8.96 8.27 -9.55
CA ILE A 60 -10.24 7.58 -9.27
C ILE A 60 -11.44 8.45 -9.70
N GLN A 61 -11.36 9.77 -9.55
CA GLN A 61 -12.42 10.68 -9.96
C GLN A 61 -12.65 10.65 -11.49
N GLN A 62 -11.59 10.51 -12.28
CA GLN A 62 -11.70 10.41 -13.75
C GLN A 62 -12.49 9.16 -14.19
N LEU A 63 -12.37 8.06 -13.44
CA LEU A 63 -13.10 6.81 -13.70
C LEU A 63 -14.61 6.90 -13.39
N ASN A 64 -15.05 7.96 -12.70
CA ASN A 64 -16.44 8.12 -12.30
C ASN A 64 -17.28 9.00 -13.24
N SER A 65 -16.69 9.54 -14.31
CA SER A 65 -17.44 10.30 -15.31
C SER A 65 -18.40 9.42 -16.13
N ILE A 66 -19.50 10.00 -16.59
CA ILE A 66 -20.49 9.30 -17.43
C ILE A 66 -19.83 8.89 -18.75
N GLU A 67 -18.99 9.77 -19.29
CA GLU A 67 -18.26 9.60 -20.53
C GLU A 67 -17.29 8.42 -20.45
N TYR A 68 -16.49 8.34 -19.37
CA TYR A 68 -15.58 7.22 -19.15
C TYR A 68 -16.34 5.91 -18.99
N ARG A 69 -17.42 5.89 -18.20
CA ARG A 69 -18.22 4.67 -18.00
C ARG A 69 -18.79 4.14 -19.29
N LYS A 70 -19.34 5.03 -20.13
CA LYS A 70 -19.85 4.65 -21.46
C LYS A 70 -18.72 4.06 -22.32
N ALA A 71 -17.59 4.76 -22.42
CA ALA A 71 -16.44 4.29 -23.21
C ALA A 71 -15.91 2.93 -22.69
N SER A 72 -15.84 2.74 -21.38
CA SER A 72 -15.44 1.49 -20.74
C SER A 72 -16.41 0.36 -21.05
N SER A 73 -17.72 0.60 -20.97
CA SER A 73 -18.75 -0.40 -21.29
C SER A 73 -18.71 -0.80 -22.78
N ASP A 74 -18.48 0.16 -23.68
CA ASP A 74 -18.39 -0.07 -25.12
C ASP A 74 -17.12 -0.87 -25.49
N ALA A 75 -16.05 -0.75 -24.69
CA ALA A 75 -14.79 -1.47 -24.90
C ALA A 75 -14.83 -2.94 -24.44
N ILE A 76 -15.81 -3.33 -23.60
CA ILE A 76 -15.93 -4.70 -23.07
C ILE A 76 -16.68 -5.57 -24.10
N PRO A 77 -16.06 -6.65 -24.63
CA PRO A 77 -16.75 -7.60 -25.51
C PRO A 77 -17.99 -8.20 -24.84
N GLU A 78 -19.04 -8.42 -25.62
CA GLU A 78 -20.35 -8.87 -25.12
C GLU A 78 -20.25 -10.13 -24.24
N GLN A 79 -19.41 -11.08 -24.62
CA GLN A 79 -19.18 -12.33 -23.89
C GLN A 79 -18.56 -12.16 -22.49
N PHE A 80 -18.00 -10.99 -22.18
CA PHE A 80 -17.41 -10.66 -20.88
C PHE A 80 -18.30 -9.73 -20.04
N LYS A 81 -19.47 -9.33 -20.55
CA LYS A 81 -20.43 -8.56 -19.75
C LYS A 81 -21.06 -9.44 -18.68
N VAL A 82 -20.93 -9.02 -17.43
CA VAL A 82 -21.54 -9.68 -16.28
C VAL A 82 -22.77 -8.90 -15.80
N PRO A 83 -23.88 -9.57 -15.46
CA PRO A 83 -25.08 -8.88 -15.00
C PRO A 83 -24.87 -8.29 -13.59
N ARG A 84 -25.59 -7.21 -13.29
CA ARG A 84 -25.64 -6.55 -11.96
C ARG A 84 -24.30 -5.95 -11.51
N GLU A 85 -23.55 -5.35 -12.43
CA GLU A 85 -22.39 -4.53 -12.07
C GLU A 85 -22.83 -3.35 -11.17
N PRO A 86 -22.19 -3.15 -10.00
CA PRO A 86 -22.52 -2.03 -9.13
C PRO A 86 -22.08 -0.69 -9.76
N PRO A 87 -22.75 0.43 -9.43
CA PRO A 87 -22.40 1.74 -9.98
C PRO A 87 -21.07 2.29 -9.46
N ARG A 88 -20.40 1.63 -8.51
CA ARG A 88 -19.08 1.99 -7.98
C ARG A 88 -18.26 0.72 -7.77
N PRO A 89 -16.93 0.76 -8.01
CA PRO A 89 -16.08 -0.38 -7.71
C PRO A 89 -16.10 -0.66 -6.20
N THR A 90 -16.16 -1.94 -5.82
CA THR A 90 -16.05 -2.35 -4.41
C THR A 90 -14.65 -2.07 -3.86
N PHE A 91 -13.63 -2.25 -4.70
CA PHE A 91 -12.23 -2.00 -4.37
C PHE A 91 -11.55 -1.27 -5.53
N ILE A 92 -10.64 -0.38 -5.19
CA ILE A 92 -9.75 0.25 -6.15
C ILE A 92 -8.39 0.51 -5.50
N GLN A 93 -7.35 0.27 -6.28
CA GLN A 93 -5.95 0.47 -5.90
C GLN A 93 -5.26 1.27 -7.01
N VAL A 94 -4.35 2.15 -6.59
CA VAL A 94 -3.54 2.95 -7.49
C VAL A 94 -2.08 2.69 -7.15
N ASP A 95 -1.38 2.07 -8.08
CA ASP A 95 0.03 1.71 -7.90
C ASP A 95 0.91 2.82 -8.45
N PHE A 96 1.88 3.24 -7.62
CA PHE A 96 2.82 4.30 -7.99
C PHE A 96 4.26 3.79 -8.00
N GLY A 97 4.96 4.09 -9.09
CA GLY A 97 6.40 4.07 -9.16
C GLY A 97 6.96 5.40 -8.65
N LEU A 98 8.05 5.36 -7.90
CA LEU A 98 8.72 6.58 -7.42
C LEU A 98 9.92 6.91 -8.32
N VAL A 99 9.87 8.05 -8.99
CA VAL A 99 10.98 8.58 -9.81
C VAL A 99 11.60 9.80 -9.15
N ARG A 100 12.81 10.17 -9.54
CA ARG A 100 13.44 11.42 -9.09
C ARG A 100 13.24 12.51 -10.13
N ASP A 101 12.85 13.70 -9.69
CA ASP A 101 12.90 14.89 -10.53
C ASP A 101 14.33 15.44 -10.67
N LYS A 102 14.47 16.53 -11.44
CA LYS A 102 15.76 17.21 -11.68
C LYS A 102 16.43 17.70 -10.39
N SER A 103 15.65 17.94 -9.34
CA SER A 103 16.13 18.37 -8.02
C SER A 103 16.41 17.19 -7.09
N GLY A 104 16.21 15.95 -7.56
CA GLY A 104 16.45 14.72 -6.81
C GLY A 104 15.29 14.30 -5.90
N ASN A 105 14.18 15.05 -5.87
CA ASN A 105 13.03 14.74 -5.03
C ASN A 105 12.23 13.58 -5.61
N LEU A 106 11.68 12.73 -4.74
CA LEU A 106 10.82 11.63 -5.16
C LEU A 106 9.46 12.15 -5.63
N GLN A 107 9.03 11.65 -6.77
CA GLN A 107 7.75 11.96 -7.40
C GLN A 107 7.03 10.66 -7.73
N PRO A 108 5.75 10.52 -7.33
CA PRO A 108 4.96 9.36 -7.72
C PRO A 108 4.53 9.46 -9.19
N LYS A 109 4.56 8.34 -9.89
CA LYS A 109 4.10 8.16 -11.27
C LYS A 109 3.20 6.93 -11.31
N LEU A 110 2.03 7.08 -11.93
CA LEU A 110 1.09 5.99 -12.09
C LEU A 110 1.76 4.83 -12.82
N VAL A 111 1.65 3.64 -12.23
CA VAL A 111 2.03 2.36 -12.85
C VAL A 111 0.77 1.66 -13.31
N GLU A 112 -0.20 1.46 -12.39
CA GLU A 112 -1.41 0.70 -12.68
C GLU A 112 -2.60 1.14 -11.81
N LEU A 113 -3.81 0.88 -12.32
CA LEU A 113 -5.07 0.93 -11.59
C LEU A 113 -5.62 -0.49 -11.49
N GLN A 114 -5.85 -0.98 -10.27
CA GLN A 114 -6.31 -2.35 -10.02
C GLN A 114 -7.61 -2.38 -9.23
N GLY A 115 -8.43 -3.42 -9.44
CA GLY A 115 -9.73 -3.62 -8.78
C GLY A 115 -9.79 -4.83 -7.85
N PHE A 116 -8.64 -5.41 -7.47
CA PHE A 116 -8.59 -6.65 -6.69
C PHE A 116 -8.34 -6.38 -5.19
N PRO A 117 -9.08 -7.01 -4.26
CA PRO A 117 -8.90 -6.79 -2.83
C PRO A 117 -7.72 -7.58 -2.25
N SER A 118 -6.54 -7.45 -2.83
CA SER A 118 -5.37 -8.22 -2.41
C SER A 118 -4.52 -7.45 -1.41
N LEU A 119 -4.00 -8.15 -0.39
CA LEU A 119 -3.00 -7.69 0.60
C LEU A 119 -3.45 -6.63 1.62
N TYR A 120 -4.68 -6.11 1.59
CA TYR A 120 -5.16 -5.07 2.52
C TYR A 120 -4.94 -5.39 4.01
N ALA A 121 -5.37 -6.58 4.46
CA ALA A 121 -5.15 -7.01 5.84
C ALA A 121 -3.68 -7.39 6.10
N TYR A 122 -3.05 -8.05 5.12
CA TYR A 122 -1.66 -8.50 5.22
C TYR A 122 -0.68 -7.33 5.41
N GLN A 123 -0.83 -6.24 4.66
CA GLN A 123 0.06 -5.07 4.72
C GLN A 123 -0.06 -4.30 6.03
N ALA A 124 -1.29 -4.12 6.53
CA ALA A 124 -1.53 -3.50 7.83
C ALA A 124 -0.90 -4.35 8.96
N MET A 125 -1.16 -5.65 8.93
CA MET A 125 -0.59 -6.61 9.89
C MET A 125 0.94 -6.65 9.85
N LEU A 126 1.54 -6.68 8.65
CA LEU A 126 2.99 -6.67 8.48
C LEU A 126 3.61 -5.39 9.06
N SER A 127 2.99 -4.25 8.80
CA SER A 127 3.47 -2.95 9.30
C SER A 127 3.44 -2.88 10.82
N GLN A 128 2.36 -3.35 11.44
CA GLN A 128 2.23 -3.46 12.89
C GLN A 128 3.29 -4.42 13.47
N THR A 129 3.50 -5.57 12.83
CA THR A 129 4.47 -6.57 13.28
C THR A 129 5.91 -6.05 13.20
N TYR A 130 6.26 -5.22 12.21
CA TYR A 130 7.54 -4.51 12.20
C TYR A 130 7.68 -3.58 13.40
N ALA A 131 6.65 -2.79 13.71
CA ALA A 131 6.67 -1.83 14.80
C ALA A 131 6.96 -2.51 16.13
N GLU A 132 6.28 -3.63 16.40
CA GLU A 132 6.43 -4.41 17.63
C GLU A 132 7.83 -5.05 17.74
N ILE A 133 8.26 -5.81 16.73
CA ILE A 133 9.47 -6.65 16.82
C ILE A 133 10.75 -5.82 16.79
N PHE A 134 10.74 -4.73 16.01
CA PHE A 134 11.91 -3.86 15.90
C PHE A 134 11.88 -2.70 16.90
N GLY A 135 10.82 -2.55 17.69
CA GLY A 135 10.67 -1.47 18.67
C GLY A 135 10.71 -0.11 17.98
N LEU A 136 9.93 0.04 16.91
CA LEU A 136 9.87 1.30 16.18
C LEU A 136 9.23 2.39 17.03
N ASP A 137 9.53 3.64 16.70
CA ASP A 137 9.00 4.79 17.40
C ASP A 137 7.45 4.82 17.30
N PRO A 138 6.72 4.87 18.43
CA PRO A 138 5.26 4.83 18.42
C PRO A 138 4.60 6.06 17.78
N SER A 139 5.37 7.13 17.52
CA SER A 139 4.92 8.27 16.74
C SER A 139 4.88 8.01 15.23
N LEU A 140 5.40 6.86 14.77
CA LEU A 140 5.29 6.46 13.37
C LEU A 140 3.92 5.86 13.08
N HIS A 141 3.35 6.26 11.95
CA HIS A 141 2.07 5.76 11.47
C HIS A 141 2.27 4.84 10.25
N TYR A 142 1.47 3.78 10.18
CA TYR A 142 1.45 2.86 9.04
C TYR A 142 0.11 2.85 8.27
N LEU A 143 -0.93 3.44 8.87
CA LEU A 143 -2.20 3.72 8.22
C LEU A 143 -2.32 5.22 7.94
N LEU A 144 -3.04 5.54 6.87
CA LEU A 144 -3.31 6.91 6.44
C LEU A 144 -4.71 7.33 6.86
N GLY A 145 -5.00 8.64 6.79
CA GLY A 145 -6.33 9.17 7.08
C GLY A 145 -6.68 9.22 8.57
N GLY A 146 -5.70 9.10 9.46
CA GLY A 146 -5.91 9.11 10.91
C GLY A 146 -6.50 7.80 11.45
N LEU A 147 -6.48 6.73 10.65
CA LEU A 147 -6.93 5.40 11.04
C LEU A 147 -5.90 4.71 11.96
N ASP A 148 -6.43 3.83 12.80
CA ASP A 148 -5.71 2.85 13.61
C ASP A 148 -6.19 1.43 13.24
N TRP A 149 -5.73 0.43 13.99
CA TRP A 149 -6.09 -0.96 13.71
C TRP A 149 -7.59 -1.22 13.88
N GLU A 150 -8.22 -0.61 14.88
CA GLU A 150 -9.62 -0.80 15.24
C GLU A 150 -10.58 -0.12 14.26
N SER A 151 -10.14 0.99 13.64
CA SER A 151 -10.93 1.77 12.67
C SER A 151 -10.65 1.43 11.20
N TYR A 152 -9.70 0.52 10.93
CA TYR A 152 -9.37 0.01 9.59
C TYR A 152 -10.16 -1.25 9.22
#